data_AF-V7FMF5-F1
#
_entry.id   AF-V7FMF5-F1
#
_cell.length_a   1.000
_cell.length_b   1.000
_cell.length_c   1.000
_cell.angle_alpha   90.00
_cell.angle_beta   90.00
_cell.angle_gamma   90.00
#
_symmetry.space_group_name_H-M   'P 1'
#
loop_
_entity.id
_entity.type
_entity.pdbx_description
1 polymer ?
#
loop_
_entity_poly.entity_id
_entity_poly.type
_entity_poly.pdbx_seq_one_letter_code
_entity_poly.pdbx_strand_id
1 'polypeptide(L)'
;MGSSNFLDSEDAVRRLPGHPEQADLARAAYFHQLKSMPARRYHGSAELRRNLPKQLGRAFDLGVGNGTLSLASAADGWQVTAVEPDPSALTGTDAIRAPARNTGTRIDVVEAGHLVSFICEKEDRDVG
;
A
#
# COMPACT_ATOMS: atom_id res chain seq x y z
N MET A 1 -28.62 -19.28 16.00
CA MET A 1 -27.99 -18.09 15.39
C MET A 1 -26.50 -18.34 15.32
N GLY A 2 -25.99 -18.75 14.15
CA GLY A 2 -24.55 -18.84 13.91
C GLY A 2 -24.05 -17.45 13.53
N SER A 3 -23.29 -16.82 14.41
CA SER A 3 -22.52 -15.63 14.06
C SER A 3 -21.59 -15.99 12.90
N SER A 4 -21.80 -15.38 11.73
CA SER A 4 -20.85 -15.44 10.62
C SER A 4 -19.47 -15.11 11.17
N ASN A 5 -18.59 -16.10 11.18
CA ASN A 5 -17.16 -15.94 11.41
C ASN A 5 -16.60 -15.16 10.21
N PHE A 6 -16.83 -13.85 10.16
CA PHE A 6 -15.97 -12.97 9.40
C PHE A 6 -14.62 -13.05 10.12
N LEU A 7 -13.67 -13.76 9.51
CA LEU A 7 -12.27 -13.61 9.89
C LEU A 7 -11.95 -12.13 9.71
N ASP A 8 -11.49 -11.50 10.79
CA ASP A 8 -10.82 -10.21 10.69
C ASP A 8 -9.67 -10.36 9.69
N SER A 9 -9.65 -9.48 8.68
CA SER A 9 -8.69 -9.54 7.57
C SER A 9 -7.26 -9.46 8.08
N GLU A 10 -6.99 -8.63 9.09
CA GLU A 10 -5.66 -8.52 9.70
C GLU A 10 -5.26 -9.83 10.39
N ASP A 11 -6.22 -10.49 11.04
CA ASP A 11 -6.02 -11.77 11.70
C ASP A 11 -5.70 -12.90 10.71
N ALA A 12 -6.31 -12.89 9.53
CA ALA A 12 -5.96 -13.81 8.45
C ALA A 12 -4.53 -13.56 7.94
N VAL A 13 -4.17 -12.28 7.73
CA VAL A 13 -2.82 -11.87 7.30
C VAL A 13 -1.77 -12.29 8.33
N ARG A 14 -2.08 -12.14 9.63
CA ARG A 14 -1.18 -12.49 10.73
C ARG A 14 -0.89 -13.99 10.82
N ARG A 15 -1.88 -14.84 10.54
CA ARG A 15 -1.78 -16.30 10.71
C ARG A 15 -1.13 -16.99 9.52
N LEU A 16 -1.30 -16.47 8.31
CA LEU A 16 -0.86 -17.12 7.07
C LEU A 16 0.64 -17.54 7.07
N PRO A 17 1.60 -16.73 7.57
CA PRO A 17 3.01 -17.15 7.62
C PRO A 17 3.29 -18.33 8.56
N GLY A 18 2.39 -18.61 9.51
CA GLY A 18 2.49 -19.73 10.45
C GLY A 18 2.14 -21.09 9.84
N HIS A 19 1.71 -21.12 8.57
CA HIS A 19 1.36 -22.33 7.81
C HIS A 19 2.49 -22.65 6.80
N PRO A 20 3.40 -23.59 7.10
CA PRO A 20 4.54 -23.90 6.23
C PRO A 20 4.13 -24.29 4.81
N GLU A 21 2.99 -24.97 4.67
CA GLU A 21 2.37 -25.36 3.41
C GLU A 21 1.87 -24.16 2.57
N GLN A 22 1.70 -23.01 3.20
CA GLN A 22 1.27 -21.75 2.58
C GLN A 22 2.41 -20.72 2.50
N ALA A 23 3.66 -21.11 2.79
CA ALA A 23 4.79 -20.20 2.83
C ALA A 23 4.99 -19.42 1.51
N ASP A 24 4.77 -20.08 0.37
CA ASP A 24 4.88 -19.43 -0.95
C ASP A 24 3.74 -18.46 -1.21
N LEU A 25 2.53 -18.77 -0.76
CA LEU A 25 1.39 -17.85 -0.83
C LEU A 25 1.65 -16.62 0.05
N ALA A 26 2.09 -16.81 1.30
CA ALA A 26 2.44 -15.73 2.21
C ALA A 26 3.58 -14.86 1.64
N ARG A 27 4.53 -15.46 0.92
CA ARG A 27 5.62 -14.73 0.25
C ARG A 27 5.13 -13.92 -0.94
N ALA A 28 4.32 -14.53 -1.81
CA ALA A 28 3.77 -13.89 -3.02
C ALA A 28 2.81 -12.75 -2.67
N ALA A 29 2.04 -12.90 -1.59
CA ALA A 29 1.15 -11.87 -1.05
C ALA A 29 1.87 -10.84 -0.16
N TYR A 30 3.20 -10.94 -0.01
CA TYR A 30 4.01 -10.04 0.82
C TYR A 30 3.69 -10.05 2.33
N PHE A 31 2.99 -11.07 2.83
CA PHE A 31 2.65 -11.23 4.25
C PHE A 31 3.75 -11.92 5.08
N HIS A 32 4.70 -12.59 4.42
CA HIS A 32 5.80 -13.30 5.10
C HIS A 32 6.84 -12.36 5.75
N GLN A 33 6.90 -11.08 5.38
CA GLN A 33 7.94 -10.17 5.88
C GLN A 33 7.33 -8.88 6.42
N LEU A 34 7.44 -8.68 7.74
CA LEU A 34 6.96 -7.48 8.39
C LEU A 34 7.81 -6.25 7.96
N LYS A 35 7.10 -5.27 7.42
CA LYS A 35 7.39 -3.82 7.39
C LYS A 35 8.30 -3.23 6.31
N SER A 36 9.47 -3.76 5.96
CA SER A 36 10.39 -3.02 5.03
C SER A 36 10.87 -3.76 3.79
N MET A 37 10.82 -5.10 3.78
CA MET A 37 11.29 -5.93 2.68
C MET A 37 10.29 -6.08 1.52
N PRO A 38 8.95 -6.10 1.75
CA PRO A 38 7.97 -6.11 0.67
C PRO A 38 8.13 -4.96 -0.34
N ALA A 39 8.19 -3.72 0.17
CA ALA A 39 8.37 -2.54 -0.65
C ALA A 39 9.67 -2.62 -1.47
N ARG A 40 10.77 -3.12 -0.91
CA ARG A 40 12.03 -3.31 -1.63
C ARG A 40 11.98 -4.35 -2.73
N ARG A 41 11.20 -5.43 -2.54
CA ARG A 41 11.00 -6.48 -3.57
C ARG A 41 10.07 -6.02 -4.68
N TYR A 42 9.03 -5.26 -4.31
CA TYR A 42 8.09 -4.70 -5.27
C TYR A 42 8.70 -3.53 -6.06
N HIS A 43 9.58 -2.77 -5.41
CA HIS A 43 10.40 -1.73 -6.03
C HIS A 43 11.28 -2.33 -7.12
N GLY A 44 11.05 -1.89 -8.36
CA GLY A 44 11.71 -2.43 -9.54
C GLY A 44 11.04 -3.67 -10.16
N SER A 45 9.89 -4.10 -9.65
CA SER A 45 9.09 -5.15 -10.28
C SER A 45 8.67 -4.74 -11.71
N ALA A 46 8.61 -5.72 -12.61
CA ALA A 46 8.19 -5.49 -13.98
C ALA A 46 6.73 -5.01 -14.05
N GLU A 47 5.89 -5.41 -13.08
CA GLU A 47 4.48 -5.03 -13.02
C GLU A 47 4.30 -3.54 -12.72
N LEU A 48 5.04 -2.98 -11.77
CA LEU A 48 4.98 -1.56 -11.47
C LEU A 48 5.43 -0.71 -12.67
N ARG A 49 6.56 -1.08 -13.29
CA ARG A 49 7.16 -0.32 -14.39
C ARG A 49 6.40 -0.39 -15.71
N ARG A 50 5.65 -1.47 -15.95
CA ARG A 50 4.86 -1.63 -17.19
C ARG A 50 3.58 -0.82 -17.17
N ASN A 51 2.99 -0.65 -15.99
CA ASN A 51 1.65 -0.09 -15.85
C ASN A 51 1.66 1.39 -15.44
N LEU A 52 2.80 1.93 -15.01
CA LEU A 52 2.92 3.35 -14.68
C LEU A 52 3.45 4.19 -15.84
N PRO A 53 3.04 5.48 -15.92
CA PRO A 53 3.65 6.43 -16.84
C PRO A 53 5.16 6.54 -16.61
N LYS A 54 5.92 6.78 -17.68
CA LYS A 54 7.37 7.04 -17.57
C LYS A 54 7.68 8.35 -16.87
N GLN A 55 6.80 9.33 -16.97
CA GLN A 55 6.94 10.62 -16.31
C GLN A 55 6.38 10.53 -14.89
N LEU A 56 7.22 10.85 -13.91
CA LEU A 56 6.82 10.91 -12.50
C LEU A 56 5.82 12.03 -12.27
N GLY A 57 4.90 11.79 -11.33
CA GLY A 57 3.87 12.75 -10.95
C GLY A 57 3.35 12.48 -9.55
N ARG A 58 2.05 12.73 -9.37
CA ARG A 58 1.33 12.41 -8.13
C ARG A 58 0.64 11.06 -8.26
N ALA A 59 0.72 10.24 -7.22
CA ALA A 59 0.01 8.98 -7.11
C ALA A 59 -0.91 9.02 -5.89
N PHE A 60 -2.13 8.53 -6.06
CA PHE A 60 -3.13 8.42 -5.02
C PHE A 60 -3.49 6.95 -4.86
N ASP A 61 -3.14 6.37 -3.72
CA ASP A 61 -3.28 4.94 -3.43
C ASP A 61 -4.39 4.74 -2.39
N LEU A 62 -5.38 3.92 -2.70
CA LEU A 62 -6.62 3.75 -1.93
C LEU A 62 -6.74 2.32 -1.42
N GLY A 63 -6.96 2.14 -0.11
CA GLY A 63 -6.99 0.80 0.49
C GLY A 63 -5.58 0.20 0.50
N VAL A 64 -4.64 0.95 1.05
CA VAL A 64 -3.20 0.74 0.89
C VAL A 64 -2.71 -0.53 1.60
N GLY A 65 -3.44 -1.03 2.59
CA GLY A 65 -3.06 -2.22 3.32
C GLY A 65 -1.68 -2.06 3.97
N ASN A 66 -0.75 -2.97 3.68
CA ASN A 66 0.60 -2.92 4.26
C ASN A 66 1.55 -1.88 3.63
N GLY A 67 1.12 -1.11 2.63
CA GLY A 67 1.94 -0.03 2.06
C GLY A 67 2.95 -0.42 0.99
N THR A 68 2.96 -1.68 0.51
CA THR A 68 3.99 -2.15 -0.42
C THR A 68 4.08 -1.30 -1.70
N LEU A 69 2.95 -1.00 -2.35
CA LEU A 69 2.89 -0.19 -3.56
C LEU A 69 3.28 1.27 -3.26
N SER A 70 2.59 1.91 -2.31
CA SER A 70 2.87 3.28 -1.87
C SER A 70 4.35 3.53 -1.52
N LEU A 71 4.97 2.64 -0.74
CA LEU A 71 6.39 2.76 -0.35
C LEU A 71 7.32 2.58 -1.56
N ALA A 72 7.02 1.64 -2.46
CA ALA A 72 7.81 1.42 -3.66
C ALA A 72 7.71 2.61 -4.64
N SER A 73 6.50 3.11 -4.90
CA SER A 73 6.27 4.27 -5.76
C SER A 73 6.95 5.53 -5.22
N ALA A 74 6.88 5.78 -3.91
CA ALA A 74 7.57 6.92 -3.31
C ALA A 74 9.10 6.79 -3.37
N ALA A 75 9.63 5.57 -3.24
CA ALA A 75 11.05 5.31 -3.44
C ALA A 75 11.50 5.52 -4.90
N ASP A 76 10.63 5.25 -5.88
CA ASP A 76 10.82 5.57 -7.30
C ASP A 76 10.65 7.08 -7.63
N GLY A 77 10.32 7.91 -6.64
CA GLY A 77 10.22 9.37 -6.76
C GLY A 77 8.83 9.93 -7.05
N TRP A 78 7.78 9.11 -6.97
CA TRP A 78 6.40 9.59 -7.04
C TRP A 78 6.03 10.41 -5.79
N GLN A 79 5.19 11.43 -5.97
CA GLN A 79 4.54 12.13 -4.87
C GLN A 79 3.30 11.33 -4.46
N VAL A 80 3.41 10.52 -3.41
CA VAL A 80 2.37 9.57 -3.01
C VAL A 80 1.53 10.14 -1.87
N THR A 81 0.20 10.10 -2.05
CA THR A 81 -0.78 10.16 -0.96
C THR A 81 -1.42 8.77 -0.82
N ALA A 82 -1.31 8.19 0.37
CA ALA A 82 -1.74 6.85 0.73
C ALA A 82 -2.93 6.93 1.68
N VAL A 83 -4.06 6.30 1.34
CA VAL A 83 -5.27 6.33 2.17
C VAL A 83 -5.66 4.95 2.66
N GLU A 84 -5.75 4.79 3.97
CA GLU A 84 -6.11 3.53 4.61
C GLU A 84 -7.00 3.81 5.85
N PRO A 85 -8.16 3.15 6.01
CA PRO A 85 -8.97 3.27 7.23
C PRO A 85 -8.34 2.67 8.46
N ASP A 86 -7.62 1.56 8.33
CA ASP A 86 -7.10 0.81 9.47
C ASP A 86 -5.83 1.50 10.01
N PRO A 87 -5.74 1.81 11.32
CA PRO A 87 -4.50 2.33 11.92
C PRO A 87 -3.46 1.24 12.22
N SER A 88 -3.73 -0.04 11.95
CA SER A 88 -2.87 -1.15 12.37
C SER A 88 -1.43 -1.09 11.84
N ALA A 89 -0.52 -1.67 12.62
CA ALA A 89 0.89 -1.75 12.25
C ALA A 89 1.21 -2.90 11.27
N LEU A 90 0.22 -3.73 10.92
CA LEU A 90 0.36 -4.86 10.00
C LEU A 90 -0.15 -4.53 8.60
N THR A 91 -1.39 -4.01 8.50
CA THR A 91 -2.08 -3.72 7.23
C THR A 91 -2.73 -2.34 7.21
N GLY A 92 -2.31 -1.44 8.10
CA GLY A 92 -2.90 -0.12 8.26
C GLY A 92 -1.94 1.03 7.99
N THR A 93 -2.36 2.24 8.35
CA THR A 93 -1.57 3.47 8.21
C THR A 93 -0.23 3.39 8.92
N ASP A 94 -0.15 2.70 10.06
CA ASP A 94 1.11 2.52 10.79
C ASP A 94 2.06 1.52 10.12
N ALA A 95 1.54 0.59 9.31
CA ALA A 95 2.35 -0.26 8.44
C ALA A 95 3.10 0.57 7.38
N ILE A 96 2.62 1.77 7.05
CA ILE A 96 3.24 2.70 6.08
C ILE A 96 4.11 3.73 6.79
N ARG A 97 3.56 4.40 7.82
CA ARG A 97 4.20 5.51 8.53
C ARG A 97 5.52 5.10 9.17
N ALA A 98 5.58 3.92 9.80
CA ALA A 98 6.79 3.48 10.48
C ALA A 98 7.95 3.20 9.49
N PRO A 99 7.78 2.42 8.42
CA PRO A 99 8.80 2.28 7.39
C PRO A 99 9.20 3.60 6.73
N ALA A 100 8.23 4.43 6.35
CA ALA A 100 8.50 5.72 5.69
C ALA A 100 9.40 6.62 6.55
N ARG A 101 9.11 6.71 7.86
CA ARG A 101 9.98 7.41 8.83
C ARG A 101 11.38 6.80 8.90
N ASN A 102 11.48 5.48 8.97
CA ASN A 102 12.76 4.78 9.10
C ASN A 102 13.65 4.88 7.85
N THR A 103 13.06 5.04 6.67
CA THR A 103 13.79 5.15 5.40
C THR A 103 13.92 6.58 4.89
N GLY A 104 13.28 7.55 5.55
CA GLY A 104 13.20 8.94 5.06
C GLY A 104 12.34 9.10 3.81
N THR A 105 11.50 8.12 3.49
CA THR A 105 10.61 8.15 2.33
C THR A 105 9.47 9.14 2.61
N ARG A 106 9.25 10.11 1.72
CA ARG A 106 8.17 11.09 1.85
C ARG A 106 6.88 10.52 1.26
N ILE A 107 5.90 10.28 2.12
CA ILE A 107 4.54 9.84 1.76
C ILE A 107 3.56 10.60 2.64
N ASP A 108 2.49 11.11 2.05
CA ASP A 108 1.35 11.65 2.78
C ASP A 108 0.40 10.51 3.15
N VAL A 109 0.17 10.25 4.43
CA VAL A 109 -0.65 9.12 4.89
C VAL A 109 -1.92 9.61 5.56
N VAL A 110 -3.05 9.38 4.91
CA VAL A 110 -4.38 9.80 5.35
C VAL A 110 -5.12 8.59 5.93
N GLU A 111 -5.64 8.75 7.15
CA GLU A 111 -6.48 7.74 7.80
C GLU A 111 -7.95 8.06 7.52
N ALA A 112 -8.59 7.34 6.60
CA ALA A 112 -9.98 7.60 6.21
C ALA A 112 -10.66 6.35 5.62
N GLY A 113 -11.87 6.03 6.10
CA GLY A 113 -12.64 4.85 5.67
C GLY A 113 -13.81 5.11 4.72
N HIS A 114 -14.20 6.37 4.53
CA HIS A 114 -15.25 6.77 3.59
C HIS A 114 -14.68 7.83 2.67
N LEU A 115 -13.97 7.39 1.64
CA LEU A 115 -13.54 8.26 0.56
C LEU A 115 -14.71 8.49 -0.39
N VAL A 116 -15.26 9.70 -0.36
CA VAL A 116 -16.06 10.20 -1.47
C VAL A 116 -15.06 10.75 -2.49
N SER A 117 -14.93 10.09 -3.63
CA SER A 117 -13.99 10.48 -4.68
C SER A 117 -14.28 11.90 -5.17
N PHE A 118 -13.39 12.85 -4.89
CA PHE A 118 -13.33 14.11 -5.62
C PHE A 118 -12.38 13.91 -6.79
N ILE A 119 -12.92 13.65 -7.98
CA ILE A 119 -12.14 13.68 -9.22
C ILE A 119 -11.92 15.17 -9.54
N CYS A 120 -10.73 15.67 -9.27
CA CYS A 120 -10.29 16.96 -9.81
C CYS A 120 -9.76 16.70 -11.21
N GLU A 121 -10.62 16.82 -12.22
CA GLU A 121 -10.17 16.87 -13.61
C GLU A 121 -9.27 18.10 -13.76
N LYS A 122 -8.07 17.89 -14.32
CA LYS A 122 -7.28 19.03 -14.77
C LYS A 122 -8.04 19.68 -15.91
N GLU A 123 -8.47 20.91 -15.70
CA GLU A 123 -8.87 21.80 -16.77
C GLU A 123 -7.58 22.13 -17.56
N ASP A 124 -7.39 21.46 -18.70
CA ASP A 124 -6.38 21.85 -19.68
C ASP A 124 -6.77 23.23 -20.20
N ARG A 125 -6.17 24.27 -19.61
CA ARG A 125 -6.22 25.60 -20.22
C ARG A 125 -5.30 25.56 -21.43
N ASP A 126 -5.92 25.43 -22.60
CA ASP A 126 -5.33 25.90 -23.85
C ASP A 126 -4.95 27.37 -23.67
N VAL A 127 -3.65 27.62 -23.57
CA VAL A 127 -3.10 28.97 -23.71
C VAL A 127 -2.74 29.11 -25.18
N GLY A 128 -3.66 29.71 -25.94
CA GLY A 128 -3.43 30.13 -27.33
C GLY A 128 -2.42 31.26 -27.46
#